data_AF-A0AAX4HU76-F1
#
_entry.id   AF-A0AAX4HU76-F1
#
_cell.length_a   1.000
_cell.length_b   1.000
_cell.length_c   1.000
_cell.angle_alpha   90.00
_cell.angle_beta   90.00
_cell.angle_gamma   90.00
#
_symmetry.space_group_name_H-M   'P 1'
#
loop_
_entity.id
_entity.type
_entity.pdbx_description
1 polymer ?
#
loop_
_entity_poly.entity_id
_entity_poly.type
_entity_poly.pdbx_seq_one_letter_code
_entity_poly.pdbx_strand_id
1 'polypeptide(L)'
;MKDNRCFVCKFHQEQTECTTHDQIFDGKGNSKTLPLCYNHSVELYKTGQKNFLQKHRSIFLGNFGFEGDLDLMNYFQTEPKYRAWT
;
A
#
# COMPACT_ATOMS: atom_id res chain seq x y z
N MET A 1 -9.08 8.12 20.22
CA MET A 1 -9.75 8.46 18.94
C MET A 1 -9.03 7.71 17.82
N LYS A 2 -9.76 6.99 16.96
CA LYS A 2 -9.15 6.37 15.77
C LYS A 2 -8.75 7.49 14.81
N ASP A 3 -7.50 7.50 14.38
CA ASP A 3 -7.00 8.48 13.42
C ASP A 3 -7.61 8.15 12.05
N ASN A 4 -8.59 8.95 11.62
CA ASN A 4 -9.34 8.76 10.37
C ASN A 4 -8.65 9.46 9.18
N ARG A 5 -7.36 9.76 9.26
CA ARG A 5 -6.64 10.34 8.12
C ARG A 5 -6.21 9.27 7.14
N CYS A 6 -6.13 9.65 5.87
CA CYS A 6 -5.49 8.84 4.84
C CYS A 6 -4.06 8.49 5.27
N PHE A 7 -3.69 7.22 5.17
CA PHE A 7 -2.39 6.69 5.60
C PHE A 7 -1.21 7.39 4.93
N VAL A 8 -1.33 7.68 3.63
CA VAL A 8 -0.30 8.38 2.84
C VAL A 8 -0.24 9.86 3.24
N CYS A 9 -1.38 10.57 3.20
CA CYS A 9 -1.46 11.99 3.54
C CYS A 9 -0.99 12.28 4.97
N LYS A 10 -1.30 11.38 5.91
CA LYS A 10 -0.85 11.47 7.30
C LYS A 10 0.68 11.57 7.41
N PHE A 11 1.41 10.84 6.57
CA PHE A 11 2.88 10.88 6.56
C PHE A 11 3.41 12.22 6.04
N HIS A 12 2.72 12.81 5.07
CA HIS A 12 3.02 14.15 4.56
C HIS A 12 2.52 15.29 5.46
N GLN A 13 2.05 14.97 6.68
CA GLN A 13 1.45 15.91 7.62
C GLN A 13 0.20 16.63 7.08
N GLU A 14 -0.43 16.05 6.06
CA GLU A 14 -1.67 16.55 5.48
C GLU A 14 -2.88 16.05 6.29
N GLN A 15 -3.93 16.87 6.35
CA GLN A 15 -5.16 16.57 7.08
C GLN A 15 -6.26 16.02 6.16
N THR A 16 -5.92 15.15 5.22
CA THR A 16 -6.92 14.55 4.33
C THR A 16 -7.66 13.43 5.03
N GLU A 17 -8.98 13.55 5.07
CA GLU A 17 -9.85 12.52 5.64
C GLU A 17 -9.82 11.24 4.80
N CYS A 18 -9.87 10.12 5.51
CA CYS A 18 -10.07 8.79 4.94
C CYS A 18 -11.51 8.66 4.46
N THR A 19 -11.67 8.27 3.20
CA THR A 19 -12.98 8.00 2.59
C THR A 19 -13.16 6.52 2.29
N THR A 20 -12.06 5.77 2.17
CA THR A 20 -12.07 4.36 1.77
C THR A 20 -11.14 3.52 2.65
N HIS A 21 -11.51 2.26 2.85
CA HIS A 21 -10.70 1.28 3.56
C HIS A 21 -10.30 0.18 2.58
N ASP A 22 -9.26 0.46 1.80
CA ASP A 22 -8.78 -0.42 0.75
C ASP A 22 -7.95 -1.57 1.32
N GLN A 23 -7.96 -2.72 0.66
CA GLN A 23 -7.16 -3.88 1.07
C GLN A 23 -5.89 -3.98 0.24
N ILE A 24 -4.76 -4.18 0.92
CA ILE A 24 -3.49 -4.56 0.31
C ILE A 24 -3.05 -5.92 0.84
N PHE A 25 -2.32 -6.69 0.06
CA PHE A 25 -1.85 -8.03 0.44
C PHE A 25 -0.34 -8.04 0.66
N ASP A 26 0.14 -8.66 1.73
CA ASP A 26 1.58 -8.87 1.90
C ASP A 26 2.11 -10.00 1.00
N GLY A 27 3.44 -10.21 0.99
CA GLY A 27 4.07 -11.28 0.22
C GLY A 27 3.67 -12.70 0.65
N LYS A 28 3.00 -12.86 1.80
CA LYS A 28 2.47 -14.12 2.33
C LYS A 28 0.97 -14.27 2.05
N GLY A 29 0.35 -13.29 1.38
CA GLY A 29 -1.07 -13.27 1.04
C GLY A 29 -2.00 -12.77 2.15
N ASN A 30 -1.48 -12.24 3.27
CA ASN A 30 -2.34 -11.67 4.31
C ASN A 30 -2.87 -10.31 3.89
N SER A 31 -4.18 -10.10 4.02
CA SER A 31 -4.81 -8.81 3.76
C SER A 31 -4.57 -7.83 4.91
N LYS A 32 -4.10 -6.64 4.60
CA LYS A 32 -4.06 -5.48 5.50
C LYS A 32 -5.00 -4.41 4.97
N THR A 33 -5.85 -3.89 5.85
CA THR A 33 -6.75 -2.79 5.52
C THR A 33 -6.04 -1.45 5.71
N LEU A 34 -6.10 -0.61 4.69
CA LEU A 34 -5.45 0.70 4.64
C LEU A 34 -6.49 1.83 4.55
N PRO A 35 -6.52 2.77 5.50
CA PRO A 35 -7.35 3.94 5.38
C PRO A 35 -6.76 4.87 4.31
N LEU A 36 -7.49 5.11 3.22
CA LEU A 36 -7.07 5.98 2.12
C LEU A 36 -8.13 7.05 1.84
N CYS A 37 -7.67 8.20 1.33
CA CYS A 37 -8.57 9.14 0.69
C CYS A 37 -8.84 8.69 -0.74
N TYR A 38 -9.90 9.23 -1.33
CA TYR A 38 -10.33 8.88 -2.69
C TYR A 38 -9.19 8.92 -3.71
N ASN A 39 -8.34 9.95 -3.67
CA ASN A 39 -7.24 10.08 -4.62
C ASN A 39 -6.23 8.93 -4.54
N HIS A 40 -5.85 8.52 -3.32
CA HIS A 40 -4.90 7.44 -3.12
C HIS A 40 -5.53 6.06 -3.33
N SER A 41 -6.83 5.91 -3.06
CA SER A 41 -7.58 4.71 -3.42
C SER A 41 -7.64 4.52 -4.94
N VAL A 42 -7.95 5.59 -5.68
CA VAL A 42 -7.94 5.59 -7.14
C VAL A 42 -6.53 5.35 -7.69
N GLU A 43 -5.50 5.91 -7.07
CA GLU A 43 -4.11 5.65 -7.43
C GLU A 43 -3.74 4.16 -7.26
N LEU A 44 -4.09 3.58 -6.10
CA LEU A 44 -3.89 2.16 -5.81
C LEU A 44 -4.58 1.28 -6.85
N TYR A 45 -5.83 1.61 -7.19
CA TYR A 45 -6.61 0.88 -8.18
C TYR A 45 -6.00 0.99 -9.60
N LYS A 46 -5.65 2.21 -10.04
CA LYS A 46 -5.15 2.46 -11.40
C LYS A 46 -3.73 1.95 -11.63
N THR A 47 -2.85 2.13 -10.65
CA THR A 47 -1.43 1.77 -10.79
C THR A 47 -1.15 0.34 -10.35
N GLY A 48 -2.08 -0.26 -9.61
CA GLY A 48 -1.90 -1.55 -8.96
C GLY A 48 -1.08 -1.44 -7.68
N GLN A 49 -1.28 -2.42 -6.80
CA GLN A 49 -0.68 -2.44 -5.47
C GLN A 49 0.86 -2.35 -5.50
N LYS A 50 1.52 -3.06 -6.41
CA LYS A 50 2.99 -3.04 -6.53
C LYS A 50 3.55 -1.65 -6.77
N ASN A 51 3.04 -0.96 -7.77
CA ASN A 51 3.52 0.37 -8.14
C ASN A 51 3.17 1.39 -7.05
N PHE A 52 1.99 1.26 -6.44
CA PHE A 52 1.58 2.10 -5.32
C PHE A 52 2.52 1.95 -4.11
N LEU A 53 2.81 0.72 -3.70
CA LEU A 53 3.72 0.43 -2.58
C LEU A 53 5.16 0.87 -2.89
N GLN A 54 5.61 0.73 -4.13
CA GLN A 54 6.93 1.20 -4.54
C GLN A 54 7.04 2.73 -4.47
N LYS A 55 6.02 3.44 -4.96
CA LYS A 55 5.99 4.90 -4.95
C LYS A 55 5.97 5.47 -3.54
N HIS A 56 5.24 4.83 -2.64
CA HIS A 56 5.07 5.25 -1.25
C HIS A 56 5.97 4.46 -0.27
N ARG A 57 7.04 3.82 -0.77
CA ARG A 57 7.87 2.86 -0.03
C ARG A 57 8.36 3.37 1.33
N SER A 58 8.83 4.62 1.39
CA SER A 58 9.32 5.22 2.63
C SER A 58 8.25 5.29 3.73
N ILE A 59 7.00 5.53 3.33
CA ILE A 59 5.84 5.60 4.23
C ILE A 59 5.53 4.22 4.80
N PHE A 60 5.50 3.21 3.93
CA PHE A 60 5.16 1.84 4.31
C PHE A 60 6.24 1.19 5.18
N LEU A 61 7.52 1.44 4.88
CA LEU A 61 8.64 0.96 5.70
C LEU A 61 8.62 1.56 7.11
N GLY A 62 8.33 2.86 7.24
CA GLY A 62 8.32 3.54 8.54
C GLY A 62 7.13 3.18 9.45
N ASN A 63 5.94 2.92 8.88
CA ASN A 63 4.72 2.72 9.67
C ASN A 63 4.40 1.27 9.99
N PHE A 64 4.65 0.34 9.07
CA PHE A 64 4.26 -1.04 9.28
C PHE A 64 5.29 -1.83 10.07
N GLY A 65 6.45 -1.24 10.39
CA GLY A 65 7.57 -1.97 10.96
C GLY A 65 7.78 -3.28 10.19
N PHE A 66 7.58 -3.23 8.87
CA PHE A 66 7.90 -4.36 8.03
C PHE A 66 9.34 -4.68 8.41
N GLU A 67 9.62 -5.91 8.88
CA GLU A 67 10.97 -6.46 8.95
C GLU A 67 11.57 -6.59 7.52
N GLY A 68 11.28 -5.63 6.65
CA GLY A 68 10.64 -5.92 5.39
C GLY A 68 11.01 -4.92 4.32
N ASP A 69 12.30 -4.61 4.31
CA ASP A 69 12.99 -4.76 3.04
C ASP A 69 12.76 -6.18 2.49
N LEU A 70 12.89 -7.24 3.30
CA LEU A 70 12.62 -8.61 2.84
C LEU A 70 11.18 -8.86 2.41
N ASP A 71 10.16 -8.44 3.16
CA ASP A 71 8.75 -8.66 2.77
C ASP A 71 8.28 -7.78 1.61
N LEU A 72 8.73 -6.51 1.50
CA LEU A 72 8.51 -5.74 0.26
C LEU A 72 9.27 -6.36 -0.90
N MET A 73 10.55 -6.73 -0.72
CA MET A 73 11.35 -7.36 -1.77
C MET A 73 10.79 -8.72 -2.18
N ASN A 74 10.28 -9.51 -1.23
CA ASN A 74 9.57 -10.76 -1.49
C ASN A 74 8.29 -10.47 -2.28
N TYR A 75 7.50 -9.46 -1.91
CA TYR A 75 6.35 -9.02 -2.71
C TYR A 75 6.77 -8.61 -4.14
N PHE A 76 7.93 -7.97 -4.32
CA PHE A 76 8.50 -7.68 -5.64
C PHE A 76 9.07 -8.90 -6.37
N GLN A 77 9.46 -9.98 -5.67
CA GLN A 77 10.07 -11.20 -6.19
C GLN A 77 9.07 -12.34 -6.46
N THR A 78 7.98 -12.43 -5.72
CA THR A 78 6.99 -13.51 -5.82
C THR A 78 6.00 -13.32 -6.96
N GLU A 79 6.03 -12.20 -7.67
CA GLU A 79 5.29 -12.09 -8.91
C GLU A 79 5.88 -13.06 -9.95
N PRO A 80 5.12 -14.06 -10.43
CA PRO A 80 5.55 -14.84 -11.56
C PRO A 80 5.73 -13.85 -12.73
N LYS A 81 6.93 -13.84 -13.32
CA LYS A 81 7.22 -13.17 -14.59
C LYS A 81 6.05 -13.47 -15.52
N TYR A 82 5.20 -12.47 -15.77
CA TYR A 82 4.15 -12.48 -16.78
C TYR A 82 3.51 -13.86 -17.02
N ARG A 83 2.35 -14.14 -16.40
CA ARG A 83 1.35 -14.90 -17.15
C ARG A 83 0.84 -13.97 -18.25
N ALA A 84 1.59 -13.96 -19.35
CA ALA A 84 1.03 -13.58 -20.63
C ALA A 84 -0.20 -14.47 -20.83
N TRP A 85 -1.37 -13.85 -20.95
CA TRP A 85 -2.55 -14.54 -21.42
C TRP A 85 -2.28 -14.92 -22.88
N THR A 86 -1.85 -16.16 -23.09
CA THR A 86 -1.91 -16.85 -24.39
C THR A 86 -3.05 -17.84 -24.36
#